data_AF-A0A840VR78-F1
#
_entry.id   AF-A0A840VR78-F1
#
_cell.length_a   1.000
_cell.length_b   1.000
_cell.length_c   1.000
_cell.angle_alpha   90.00
_cell.angle_beta   90.00
_cell.angle_gamma   90.00
#
_symmetry.space_group_name_H-M   'P 1'
#
loop_
_entity.id
_entity.type
_entity.pdbx_description
1 polymer ?
#
loop_
_entity_poly.entity_id
_entity_poly.type
_entity_poly.pdbx_seq_one_letter_code
_entity_poly.pdbx_strand_id
1 'polypeptide(L)'
;MRKLLILALVGLAAQLIDGSLGMAYGLTSSTLLLVAGVAPAAASASVHLAEIGTTLAAGVAHWRFGNVDWRVVTRIALPGAIGAFAGATLLSSISTESAAPWMAGILFTLGAYLLVRFARPLRTDRVGGRLRGRFLGPLGLVAGFVDATGGGGWGPVATPALLVSGRMEPRKVIGSVDTAEFVVAGAASVGFLIGLGTEGFLLPTVAALLVGGLIAAPLAAWLVRIVPAQLLGAAVGGVIVLTNARTLVRSAELDGPAGPAVYALLAAGWLAALVLAVRALRRTHRVRAEAANAAPALAAPADVAAGNAVAAGHAGPAVVAAASASAFDDAVPGELAVTGTANPR
;
A
#
# COMPACT_ATOMS: atom_id res chain seq x y z
N MET A 1 0.78 -28.62 17.33
CA MET A 1 2.04 -28.33 16.59
C MET A 1 1.81 -28.16 15.08
N ARG A 2 1.55 -29.20 14.28
CA ARG A 2 1.45 -29.11 12.79
C ARG A 2 0.57 -27.96 12.25
N LYS A 3 -0.62 -27.72 12.83
CA LYS A 3 -1.52 -26.61 12.44
C LYS A 3 -0.88 -25.22 12.64
N LEU A 4 -0.17 -25.01 13.74
CA LEU A 4 0.50 -23.73 14.04
C LEU A 4 1.68 -23.46 13.11
N LEU A 5 2.43 -24.50 12.73
CA LEU A 5 3.50 -24.36 11.74
C LEU A 5 2.96 -23.96 10.36
N ILE A 6 1.82 -24.52 9.94
CA ILE A 6 1.13 -24.10 8.70
C ILE A 6 0.70 -22.62 8.81
N LEU A 7 0.11 -22.21 9.94
CA LEU A 7 -0.30 -20.81 10.16
C LEU A 7 0.91 -19.84 10.18
N ALA A 8 2.07 -20.26 10.70
CA ALA A 8 3.28 -19.46 10.64
C ALA A 8 3.82 -19.32 9.21
N LEU A 9 3.78 -20.40 8.40
CA LEU A 9 4.11 -20.31 6.97
C LEU A 9 3.12 -19.44 6.19
N VAL A 10 1.85 -19.44 6.59
CA VAL A 10 0.83 -18.52 6.05
C VAL A 10 1.16 -17.07 6.40
N GLY A 11 1.42 -16.74 7.68
CA GLY A 11 1.80 -15.38 8.09
C GLY A 11 3.08 -14.89 7.43
N LEU A 12 4.05 -15.78 7.21
CA LEU A 12 5.27 -15.51 6.45
C LEU A 12 4.96 -15.18 4.99
N ALA A 13 4.21 -16.04 4.29
CA ALA A 13 3.84 -15.80 2.89
C ALA A 13 2.97 -14.54 2.73
N ALA A 14 2.01 -14.35 3.63
CA ALA A 14 1.14 -13.19 3.72
C ALA A 14 1.97 -11.90 3.85
N GLN A 15 2.92 -11.82 4.80
CA GLN A 15 3.74 -10.60 4.96
C GLN A 15 4.77 -10.40 3.84
N LEU A 16 5.26 -11.47 3.19
CA LEU A 16 6.11 -11.32 2.00
C LEU A 16 5.35 -10.68 0.83
N ILE A 17 4.10 -11.06 0.62
CA ILE A 17 3.20 -10.42 -0.35
C ILE A 17 2.93 -8.98 0.11
N ASP A 18 2.55 -8.81 1.37
CA ASP A 18 2.09 -7.55 1.94
C ASP A 18 3.16 -6.46 1.93
N GLY A 19 4.31 -6.68 2.57
CA GLY A 19 5.40 -5.69 2.56
C GLY A 19 6.06 -5.52 1.19
N SER A 20 5.87 -6.42 0.22
CA SER A 20 6.39 -6.21 -1.15
C SER A 20 5.40 -5.49 -2.09
N LEU A 21 4.10 -5.55 -1.80
CA LEU A 21 3.03 -5.00 -2.65
C LEU A 21 2.18 -3.91 -2.00
N GLY A 22 2.29 -3.72 -0.68
CA GLY A 22 1.46 -2.86 0.17
C GLY A 22 0.03 -3.38 0.31
N MET A 23 -0.14 -4.71 0.38
CA MET A 23 -1.46 -5.36 0.39
C MET A 23 -1.44 -6.89 0.60
N ALA A 24 -2.53 -7.36 1.20
CA ALA A 24 -3.01 -8.74 1.25
C ALA A 24 -2.49 -9.65 2.39
N TYR A 25 -1.89 -9.09 3.45
CA TYR A 25 -1.70 -9.88 4.68
C TYR A 25 -3.04 -10.40 5.21
N GLY A 26 -3.95 -9.47 5.54
CA GLY A 26 -5.25 -9.81 6.07
C GLY A 26 -6.09 -10.61 5.08
N LEU A 27 -6.19 -10.20 3.81
CA LEU A 27 -6.93 -10.94 2.78
C LEU A 27 -6.58 -12.42 2.77
N THR A 28 -5.29 -12.74 2.79
CA THR A 28 -4.78 -14.11 2.72
C THR A 28 -5.05 -14.84 4.03
N SER A 29 -4.74 -14.21 5.15
CA SER A 29 -4.87 -14.80 6.49
C SER A 29 -6.33 -15.04 6.86
N SER A 30 -7.20 -14.04 6.77
CA SER A 30 -8.64 -14.14 7.04
C SER A 30 -9.33 -15.14 6.13
N THR A 31 -9.01 -15.15 4.83
CA THR A 31 -9.50 -16.18 3.89
C THR A 31 -9.17 -17.59 4.37
N LEU A 32 -7.95 -17.84 4.83
CA LEU A 32 -7.51 -19.16 5.27
C LEU A 32 -8.14 -19.55 6.63
N LEU A 33 -8.36 -18.58 7.52
CA LEU A 33 -9.10 -18.81 8.77
C LEU A 33 -10.58 -19.11 8.53
N LEU A 34 -11.25 -18.40 7.62
CA LEU A 34 -12.62 -18.72 7.19
C LEU A 34 -12.71 -20.12 6.58
N VAL A 35 -11.76 -20.50 5.71
CA VAL A 35 -11.68 -21.86 5.14
C VAL A 35 -11.45 -22.93 6.21
N ALA A 36 -10.75 -22.58 7.30
CA ALA A 36 -10.55 -23.43 8.48
C ALA A 36 -11.77 -23.46 9.44
N GLY A 37 -12.86 -22.74 9.14
CA GLY A 37 -14.09 -22.71 9.94
C GLY A 37 -14.05 -21.74 11.12
N VAL A 38 -13.12 -20.78 11.15
CA VAL A 38 -13.09 -19.73 12.19
C VAL A 38 -14.22 -18.74 11.95
N ALA A 39 -14.89 -18.32 13.03
CA ALA A 39 -15.94 -17.30 12.99
C ALA A 39 -15.40 -15.97 12.40
N PRO A 40 -16.14 -15.29 11.50
CA PRO A 40 -15.66 -14.11 10.76
C PRO A 40 -15.06 -13.00 11.63
N ALA A 41 -15.77 -12.62 12.70
CA ALA A 41 -15.33 -11.57 13.62
C ALA A 41 -14.04 -11.99 14.37
N ALA A 42 -13.94 -13.25 14.80
CA ALA A 42 -12.75 -13.79 15.47
C ALA A 42 -11.56 -13.97 14.50
N ALA A 43 -11.82 -14.32 13.24
CA ALA A 43 -10.81 -14.36 12.19
C ALA A 43 -10.23 -12.96 11.96
N SER A 44 -11.09 -11.96 11.74
CA SER A 44 -10.71 -10.57 11.56
C SER A 44 -9.95 -10.04 12.78
N ALA A 45 -10.48 -10.21 13.99
CA ALA A 45 -9.82 -9.79 15.23
C ALA A 45 -8.43 -10.41 15.42
N SER A 46 -8.29 -11.72 15.16
CA SER A 46 -7.01 -12.43 15.29
C SER A 46 -5.97 -11.98 14.25
N VAL A 47 -6.43 -11.61 13.04
CA VAL A 47 -5.58 -11.12 11.96
C VAL A 47 -5.09 -9.71 12.27
N HIS A 48 -5.98 -8.77 12.59
CA HIS A 48 -5.59 -7.40 12.93
C HIS A 48 -4.68 -7.34 14.17
N LEU A 49 -4.89 -8.21 15.17
CA LEU A 49 -4.00 -8.27 16.34
C LEU A 49 -2.59 -8.77 15.97
N ALA A 50 -2.46 -9.68 15.01
CA ALA A 50 -1.16 -10.08 14.47
C ALA A 50 -0.54 -8.94 13.63
N GLU A 51 -1.36 -8.26 12.82
CA GLU A 51 -0.93 -7.13 11.98
C GLU A 51 -0.33 -5.99 12.79
N ILE A 52 -0.75 -5.71 14.03
CA ILE A 52 -0.06 -4.72 14.90
C ILE A 52 1.45 -4.99 14.96
N GLY A 53 1.85 -6.24 15.17
CA GLY A 53 3.27 -6.58 15.29
C GLY A 53 3.98 -6.69 13.94
N THR A 54 3.31 -7.22 12.91
CA THR A 54 3.95 -7.40 11.59
C THR A 54 4.07 -6.09 10.82
N THR A 55 3.04 -5.23 10.84
CA THR A 55 3.07 -3.88 10.21
C THR A 55 3.98 -2.92 10.96
N LEU A 56 4.18 -3.07 12.28
CA LEU A 56 5.22 -2.34 13.00
C LEU A 56 6.63 -2.72 12.48
N ALA A 57 6.90 -4.03 12.36
CA ALA A 57 8.19 -4.52 11.85
C ALA A 57 8.41 -4.14 10.38
N ALA A 58 7.35 -4.23 9.56
CA ALA A 58 7.39 -3.85 8.15
C ALA A 58 7.56 -2.33 7.99
N GLY A 59 6.78 -1.51 8.68
CA GLY A 59 6.91 -0.06 8.66
C GLY A 59 8.29 0.44 9.11
N VAL A 60 8.88 -0.19 10.14
CA VAL A 60 10.28 0.06 10.54
C VAL A 60 11.28 -0.33 9.44
N ALA A 61 11.07 -1.46 8.75
CA ALA A 61 11.92 -1.87 7.63
C ALA A 61 11.76 -0.95 6.41
N HIS A 62 10.53 -0.61 6.01
CA HIS A 62 10.23 0.35 4.95
C HIS A 62 10.83 1.72 5.25
N TRP A 63 10.75 2.20 6.50
CA TRP A 63 11.37 3.45 6.91
C TRP A 63 12.89 3.41 6.73
N ARG A 64 13.55 2.34 7.21
CA ARG A 64 15.00 2.12 7.01
C ARG A 64 15.41 2.02 5.54
N PHE A 65 14.60 1.40 4.68
CA PHE A 65 14.84 1.37 3.23
C PHE A 65 14.47 2.67 2.51
N GLY A 66 14.05 3.72 3.22
CA GLY A 66 13.64 4.99 2.63
C GLY A 66 12.32 4.89 1.82
N ASN A 67 11.52 3.85 2.03
CA ASN A 67 10.26 3.60 1.35
C ASN A 67 9.07 4.38 1.95
N VAL A 68 9.24 5.18 3.01
CA VAL A 68 8.13 5.89 3.67
C VAL A 68 8.04 7.37 3.28
N ASP A 69 6.82 7.84 3.04
CA ASP A 69 6.41 9.25 3.07
C ASP A 69 5.48 9.48 4.28
N TRP A 70 6.03 10.10 5.33
CA TRP A 70 5.32 10.41 6.58
C TRP A 70 4.15 11.39 6.40
N ARG A 71 4.18 12.20 5.34
CA ARG A 71 3.15 13.17 4.97
C ARG A 71 1.89 12.43 4.47
N VAL A 72 2.06 11.25 3.87
CA VAL A 72 0.95 10.35 3.49
C VAL A 72 0.49 9.54 4.69
N VAL A 73 1.41 8.88 5.41
CA VAL A 73 1.11 8.08 6.61
C VAL A 73 0.17 8.84 7.55
N THR A 74 0.59 10.02 8.02
CA THR A 74 -0.18 10.84 8.97
C THR A 74 -1.57 11.28 8.48
N ARG A 75 -1.81 11.34 7.16
CA ARG A 75 -3.11 11.78 6.59
C ARG A 75 -4.05 10.66 6.21
N ILE A 76 -3.54 9.44 6.05
CA ILE A 76 -4.37 8.26 5.75
C ILE A 76 -4.61 7.42 7.01
N ALA A 77 -3.62 7.33 7.91
CA ALA A 77 -3.68 6.52 9.12
C ALA A 77 -4.79 6.92 10.10
N LEU A 78 -4.94 8.21 10.43
CA LEU A 78 -5.95 8.64 11.42
C LEU A 78 -7.40 8.45 10.89
N PRO A 79 -7.75 8.86 9.66
CA PRO A 79 -9.05 8.50 9.07
C PRO A 79 -9.24 6.99 8.91
N GLY A 80 -8.16 6.26 8.57
CA GLY A 80 -8.15 4.79 8.52
C GLY A 80 -8.49 4.14 9.86
N ALA A 81 -7.89 4.60 10.95
CA ALA A 81 -8.16 4.13 12.30
C ALA A 81 -9.61 4.35 12.71
N ILE A 82 -10.20 5.51 12.38
CA ILE A 82 -11.63 5.79 12.61
C ILE A 82 -12.50 4.81 11.81
N GLY A 83 -12.18 4.60 10.53
CA GLY A 83 -12.89 3.65 9.67
C GLY A 83 -12.81 2.21 10.19
N ALA A 84 -11.61 1.76 10.56
CA ALA A 84 -11.35 0.41 11.03
C ALA A 84 -11.94 0.14 12.41
N PHE A 85 -11.91 1.10 13.32
CA PHE A 85 -12.67 1.01 14.58
C PHE A 85 -14.16 0.82 14.31
N ALA A 86 -14.77 1.67 13.46
CA ALA A 86 -16.19 1.56 13.12
C ALA A 86 -16.53 0.24 12.40
N GLY A 87 -15.65 -0.24 11.52
CA GLY A 87 -15.80 -1.52 10.84
C GLY A 87 -15.68 -2.72 11.78
N ALA A 88 -14.78 -2.65 12.77
CA ALA A 88 -14.62 -3.67 13.80
C ALA A 88 -15.84 -3.71 14.74
N THR A 89 -16.34 -2.55 15.17
CA THR A 89 -17.59 -2.45 15.94
C THR A 89 -18.77 -3.03 15.15
N LEU A 90 -18.91 -2.69 13.86
CA LEU A 90 -19.96 -3.23 13.00
C LEU A 90 -19.85 -4.76 12.89
N LEU A 91 -18.69 -5.30 12.50
CA LEU A 91 -18.51 -6.75 12.33
C LEU A 91 -18.72 -7.52 13.64
N SER A 92 -18.36 -6.92 14.79
CA SER A 92 -18.60 -7.50 16.12
C SER A 92 -20.09 -7.51 16.52
N SER A 93 -20.90 -6.60 15.94
CA SER A 93 -22.34 -6.50 16.23
C SER A 93 -23.22 -7.42 15.38
N ILE A 94 -22.66 -8.04 14.34
CA ILE A 94 -23.38 -8.89 13.38
C ILE A 94 -23.30 -10.37 13.82
N SER A 95 -24.40 -11.12 13.68
CA SER A 95 -24.41 -12.55 14.02
C SER A 95 -23.44 -13.37 13.16
N THR A 96 -22.78 -14.38 13.74
CA THR A 96 -21.79 -15.22 13.05
C THR A 96 -22.30 -15.82 11.74
N GLU A 97 -23.58 -16.24 11.72
CA GLU A 97 -24.26 -16.84 10.57
C GLU A 97 -24.36 -15.87 9.38
N SER A 98 -24.69 -14.60 9.66
CA SER A 98 -24.77 -13.57 8.63
C SER A 98 -23.38 -13.00 8.29
N ALA A 99 -22.48 -12.83 9.26
CA ALA A 99 -21.15 -12.30 9.03
C ALA A 99 -20.32 -13.11 8.02
N ALA A 100 -20.55 -14.41 7.89
CA ALA A 100 -19.76 -15.30 7.02
C ALA A 100 -19.94 -15.01 5.51
N PRO A 101 -21.16 -15.03 4.93
CA PRO A 101 -21.36 -14.62 3.54
C PRO A 101 -21.01 -13.14 3.28
N TRP A 102 -21.25 -12.24 4.26
CA TRP A 102 -20.86 -10.83 4.13
C TRP A 102 -19.34 -10.64 4.00
N MET A 103 -18.55 -11.22 4.92
CA MET A 103 -17.07 -11.14 4.88
C MET A 103 -16.52 -11.83 3.63
N ALA A 104 -17.04 -13.01 3.27
CA ALA A 104 -16.65 -13.70 2.04
C ALA A 104 -17.01 -12.90 0.77
N GLY A 105 -18.12 -12.18 0.77
CA GLY A 105 -18.52 -11.27 -0.32
C GLY A 105 -17.56 -10.10 -0.49
N ILE A 106 -17.12 -9.48 0.61
CA ILE A 106 -16.09 -8.43 0.60
C ILE A 106 -14.76 -8.99 0.08
N LEU A 107 -14.28 -10.10 0.65
CA LEU A 107 -13.02 -10.75 0.23
C LEU A 107 -13.04 -11.17 -1.25
N PHE A 108 -14.13 -11.79 -1.71
CA PHE A 108 -14.32 -12.16 -3.12
C PHE A 108 -14.30 -10.92 -4.03
N THR A 109 -15.01 -9.85 -3.66
CA THR A 109 -15.08 -8.60 -4.44
C THR A 109 -13.70 -7.94 -4.53
N LEU A 110 -12.96 -7.90 -3.43
CA LEU A 110 -11.58 -7.41 -3.41
C LEU A 110 -10.68 -8.29 -4.29
N GLY A 111 -10.70 -9.62 -4.12
CA GLY A 111 -9.92 -10.54 -4.95
C GLY A 111 -10.21 -10.41 -6.45
N ALA A 112 -11.48 -10.26 -6.83
CA ALA A 112 -11.91 -10.02 -8.21
C ALA A 112 -11.44 -8.65 -8.73
N TYR A 113 -11.50 -7.61 -7.89
CA TYR A 113 -10.91 -6.31 -8.20
C TYR A 113 -9.39 -6.43 -8.43
N LEU A 114 -8.65 -7.18 -7.61
CA LEU A 114 -7.21 -7.41 -7.78
C LEU A 114 -6.91 -8.13 -9.11
N LEU A 115 -7.65 -9.19 -9.45
CA LEU A 115 -7.54 -9.87 -10.75
C LEU A 115 -7.66 -8.88 -11.92
N VAL A 116 -8.73 -8.07 -11.94
CA VAL A 116 -8.98 -7.09 -13.00
C VAL A 116 -7.93 -5.97 -12.99
N ARG A 117 -7.49 -5.52 -11.81
CA ARG A 117 -6.53 -4.43 -11.62
C ARG A 117 -5.14 -4.80 -12.12
N PHE A 118 -4.69 -6.03 -11.90
CA PHE A 118 -3.35 -6.51 -12.20
C PHE A 118 -3.23 -7.27 -13.54
N ALA A 119 -4.35 -7.76 -14.09
CA ALA A 119 -4.42 -8.20 -15.50
C ALA A 119 -4.21 -7.05 -16.52
N ARG A 120 -4.22 -5.78 -16.06
CA ARG A 120 -4.05 -4.58 -16.88
C ARG A 120 -2.70 -3.91 -16.60
N PRO A 121 -2.07 -3.22 -17.57
CA PRO A 121 -0.84 -2.46 -17.34
C PRO A 121 -1.00 -1.45 -16.19
N LEU A 122 0.01 -1.40 -15.30
CA LEU A 122 0.09 -0.33 -14.31
C LEU A 122 0.54 0.95 -15.03
N ARG A 123 -0.26 2.03 -14.95
CA ARG A 123 0.12 3.34 -15.51
C ARG A 123 1.27 3.89 -14.67
N THR A 124 2.44 4.10 -15.29
CA THR A 124 3.65 4.62 -14.63
C THR A 124 3.83 6.12 -14.79
N ASP A 125 2.99 6.75 -15.61
CA ASP A 125 3.33 8.02 -16.23
C ASP A 125 2.66 9.18 -15.48
N ARG A 126 3.39 9.74 -14.49
CA ARG A 126 3.33 11.11 -13.93
C ARG A 126 3.94 11.20 -12.52
N VAL A 127 5.25 11.00 -12.39
CA VAL A 127 5.95 11.32 -11.13
C VAL A 127 6.09 12.85 -11.01
N GLY A 128 5.04 13.49 -10.48
CA GLY A 128 4.99 14.94 -10.32
C GLY A 128 3.67 15.41 -9.71
N GLY A 129 3.70 15.78 -8.43
CA GLY A 129 2.57 16.41 -7.73
C GLY A 129 2.33 15.89 -6.32
N ARG A 130 1.64 16.67 -5.49
CA ARG A 130 1.35 16.31 -4.09
C ARG A 130 -0.02 15.60 -3.98
N LEU A 131 -0.10 14.58 -3.14
CA LEU A 131 -1.39 14.04 -2.68
C LEU A 131 -2.03 15.03 -1.69
N ARG A 132 -3.33 15.28 -1.85
CA ARG A 132 -4.08 16.24 -1.02
C ARG A 132 -4.87 15.51 0.07
N GLY A 133 -5.00 16.12 1.25
CA GLY A 133 -5.77 15.56 2.37
C GLY A 133 -7.21 15.20 2.01
N ARG A 134 -7.86 16.00 1.15
CA ARG A 134 -9.22 15.74 0.61
C ARG A 134 -9.38 14.44 -0.20
N PHE A 135 -8.28 13.80 -0.58
CA PHE A 135 -8.28 12.46 -1.20
C PHE A 135 -7.87 11.40 -0.17
N LEU A 136 -6.80 11.64 0.58
CA LEU A 136 -6.27 10.70 1.57
C LEU A 136 -7.25 10.40 2.73
N GLY A 137 -8.01 11.41 3.19
CA GLY A 137 -8.93 11.23 4.31
C GLY A 137 -10.09 10.28 4.00
N PRO A 138 -10.91 10.56 2.98
CA PRO A 138 -11.97 9.64 2.56
C PRO A 138 -11.45 8.28 2.13
N LEU A 139 -10.30 8.22 1.44
CA LEU A 139 -9.66 6.95 1.07
C LEU A 139 -9.28 6.13 2.31
N GLY A 140 -8.63 6.74 3.30
CA GLY A 140 -8.26 6.08 4.55
C GLY A 140 -9.49 5.56 5.29
N LEU A 141 -10.51 6.40 5.49
CA LEU A 141 -11.77 6.03 6.16
C LEU A 141 -12.42 4.80 5.51
N VAL A 142 -12.58 4.80 4.18
CA VAL A 142 -13.17 3.67 3.46
C VAL A 142 -12.26 2.45 3.50
N ALA A 143 -10.94 2.62 3.29
CA ALA A 143 -9.99 1.51 3.33
C ALA A 143 -10.01 0.81 4.69
N GLY A 144 -9.92 1.55 5.80
CA GLY A 144 -9.97 1.01 7.16
C GLY A 144 -11.31 0.35 7.51
N PHE A 145 -12.44 0.94 7.09
CA PHE A 145 -13.75 0.32 7.31
C PHE A 145 -13.89 -1.03 6.59
N VAL A 146 -13.48 -1.08 5.32
CA VAL A 146 -13.42 -2.32 4.53
C VAL A 146 -12.36 -3.27 5.08
N ASP A 147 -11.34 -2.74 5.76
CA ASP A 147 -10.29 -3.52 6.41
C ASP A 147 -10.83 -4.41 7.53
N ALA A 148 -11.43 -3.79 8.54
CA ALA A 148 -11.98 -4.52 9.67
C ALA A 148 -13.18 -5.41 9.30
N THR A 149 -14.05 -4.96 8.40
CA THR A 149 -15.23 -5.75 7.97
C THR A 149 -14.89 -6.90 7.03
N GLY A 150 -13.89 -6.74 6.17
CA GLY A 150 -13.41 -7.78 5.25
C GLY A 150 -12.28 -8.64 5.81
N GLY A 151 -11.61 -8.21 6.87
CA GLY A 151 -10.42 -8.85 7.43
C GLY A 151 -9.16 -8.67 6.60
N GLY A 152 -8.88 -7.47 6.06
CA GLY A 152 -7.68 -7.20 5.24
C GLY A 152 -7.88 -6.34 3.99
N GLY A 153 -8.93 -5.51 3.97
CA GLY A 153 -9.25 -4.57 2.90
C GLY A 153 -8.35 -3.34 2.76
N TRP A 154 -7.49 -3.01 3.73
CA TRP A 154 -6.68 -1.78 3.74
C TRP A 154 -5.82 -1.63 2.49
N GLY A 155 -4.81 -2.49 2.31
CA GLY A 155 -3.92 -2.46 1.16
C GLY A 155 -4.63 -2.52 -0.20
N PRO A 156 -5.56 -3.46 -0.44
CA PRO A 156 -6.35 -3.56 -1.68
C PRO A 156 -7.10 -2.29 -2.07
N VAL A 157 -7.58 -1.51 -1.11
CA VAL A 157 -8.27 -0.24 -1.37
C VAL A 157 -7.26 0.91 -1.48
N ALA A 158 -6.36 1.05 -0.51
CA ALA A 158 -5.43 2.18 -0.41
C ALA A 158 -4.31 2.14 -1.48
N THR A 159 -3.58 1.03 -1.60
CA THR A 159 -2.38 0.96 -2.45
C THR A 159 -2.73 1.12 -3.94
N PRO A 160 -3.67 0.36 -4.53
CA PRO A 160 -4.07 0.58 -5.92
C PRO A 160 -4.59 2.00 -6.21
N ALA A 161 -5.36 2.61 -5.29
CA ALA A 161 -5.85 3.98 -5.47
C ALA A 161 -4.72 5.02 -5.49
N LEU A 162 -3.74 4.86 -4.62
CA LEU A 162 -2.54 5.71 -4.55
C LEU A 162 -1.63 5.50 -5.78
N LEU A 163 -1.41 4.25 -6.19
CA LEU A 163 -0.64 3.91 -7.41
C LEU A 163 -1.30 4.49 -8.67
N VAL A 164 -2.63 4.39 -8.80
CA VAL A 164 -3.38 4.94 -9.96
C VAL A 164 -3.28 6.46 -10.04
N SER A 165 -3.05 7.16 -8.92
CA SER A 165 -2.84 8.61 -8.94
C SER A 165 -1.57 9.03 -9.70
N GLY A 166 -0.58 8.14 -9.84
CA GLY A 166 0.73 8.38 -10.45
C GLY A 166 1.68 9.25 -9.63
N ARG A 167 1.18 9.98 -8.62
CA ARG A 167 1.89 11.10 -7.95
C ARG A 167 3.07 10.70 -7.07
N MET A 168 3.28 9.42 -6.84
CA MET A 168 4.32 8.88 -5.98
C MET A 168 4.97 7.67 -6.62
N GLU A 169 6.24 7.45 -6.31
CA GLU A 169 6.93 6.22 -6.65
C GLU A 169 6.21 5.01 -6.01
N PRO A 170 6.08 3.86 -6.72
CA PRO A 170 5.39 2.69 -6.18
C PRO A 170 5.92 2.23 -4.81
N ARG A 171 7.25 2.21 -4.61
CA ARG A 171 7.87 1.88 -3.32
C ARG A 171 7.45 2.82 -2.18
N LYS A 172 7.22 4.10 -2.49
CA LYS A 172 6.79 5.13 -1.53
C LYS A 172 5.31 5.00 -1.20
N VAL A 173 4.49 4.61 -2.17
CA VAL A 173 3.08 4.26 -1.91
C VAL A 173 3.03 3.05 -0.97
N ILE A 174 3.68 1.96 -1.36
CA ILE A 174 3.67 0.68 -0.63
C ILE A 174 4.14 0.88 0.81
N GLY A 175 5.33 1.45 1.02
CA GLY A 175 5.85 1.67 2.37
C GLY A 175 5.03 2.63 3.22
N SER A 176 4.40 3.66 2.64
CA SER A 176 3.49 4.54 3.38
C SER A 176 2.15 3.91 3.74
N VAL A 177 1.65 2.96 2.95
CA VAL A 177 0.38 2.26 3.25
C VAL A 177 0.61 1.23 4.35
N ASP A 178 1.63 0.40 4.21
CA ASP A 178 2.09 -0.60 5.20
C ASP A 178 2.44 0.05 6.55
N THR A 179 3.21 1.16 6.55
CA THR A 179 3.54 1.90 7.79
C THR A 179 2.30 2.52 8.45
N ALA A 180 1.29 2.91 7.67
CA ALA A 180 0.06 3.48 8.22
C ALA A 180 -0.87 2.40 8.80
N GLU A 181 -0.79 1.18 8.28
CA GLU A 181 -1.59 0.01 8.68
C GLU A 181 -1.41 -0.32 10.17
N PHE A 182 -0.23 -0.09 10.75
CA PHE A 182 0.01 -0.21 12.20
C PHE A 182 -1.03 0.54 13.06
N VAL A 183 -1.41 1.75 12.66
CA VAL A 183 -2.40 2.57 13.39
C VAL A 183 -3.82 2.07 13.11
N VAL A 184 -4.07 1.52 11.92
CA VAL A 184 -5.36 1.01 11.47
C VAL A 184 -5.68 -0.33 12.14
N ALA A 185 -4.76 -1.29 12.07
CA ALA A 185 -4.82 -2.60 12.74
C ALA A 185 -4.87 -2.45 14.27
N GLY A 186 -4.17 -1.46 14.83
CA GLY A 186 -4.30 -1.07 16.23
C GLY A 186 -5.73 -0.65 16.59
N ALA A 187 -6.33 0.25 15.82
CA ALA A 187 -7.70 0.71 16.05
C ALA A 187 -8.76 -0.37 15.79
N ALA A 188 -8.57 -1.22 14.77
CA ALA A 188 -9.40 -2.39 14.52
C ALA A 188 -9.37 -3.35 15.72
N SER A 189 -8.17 -3.67 16.23
CA SER A 189 -7.98 -4.55 17.38
C SER A 189 -8.62 -4.00 18.65
N VAL A 190 -8.56 -2.68 18.90
CA VAL A 190 -9.29 -2.05 20.00
C VAL A 190 -10.81 -2.14 19.80
N GLY A 191 -11.30 -1.93 18.57
CA GLY A 191 -12.72 -2.10 18.24
C GLY A 191 -13.23 -3.53 18.46
N PHE A 192 -12.44 -4.54 18.06
CA PHE A 192 -12.74 -5.95 18.31
C PHE A 192 -12.64 -6.32 19.80
N LEU A 193 -11.67 -5.76 20.54
CA LEU A 193 -11.55 -5.99 21.98
C LEU A 193 -12.75 -5.44 22.76
N ILE A 194 -13.28 -4.29 22.34
CA ILE A 194 -14.51 -3.72 22.93
C ILE A 194 -15.74 -4.55 22.50
N GLY A 195 -15.83 -4.97 21.24
CA GLY A 195 -16.99 -5.67 20.69
C GLY A 195 -17.11 -7.15 21.05
N LEU A 196 -15.98 -7.86 21.22
CA LEU A 196 -15.90 -9.31 21.42
C LEU A 196 -15.23 -9.74 22.74
N GLY A 197 -14.61 -8.80 23.46
CA GLY A 197 -13.74 -9.12 24.59
C GLY A 197 -12.46 -9.85 24.16
N THR A 198 -11.74 -10.41 25.14
CA THR A 198 -10.51 -11.18 24.91
C THR A 198 -10.77 -12.53 24.22
N GLU A 199 -11.97 -13.09 24.36
CA GLU A 199 -12.38 -14.38 23.76
C GLU A 199 -12.48 -14.31 22.23
N GLY A 200 -12.66 -13.11 21.65
CA GLY A 200 -12.62 -12.89 20.21
C GLY A 200 -11.25 -13.15 19.56
N PHE A 201 -10.17 -13.26 20.32
CA PHE A 201 -8.81 -13.41 19.81
C PHE A 201 -8.28 -14.84 19.97
N LEU A 202 -7.99 -15.50 18.86
CA LEU A 202 -7.36 -16.82 18.85
C LEU A 202 -5.85 -16.69 19.06
N LEU A 203 -5.41 -16.42 20.29
CA LEU A 203 -4.01 -16.13 20.62
C LEU A 203 -2.96 -17.11 20.02
N PRO A 204 -3.17 -18.43 19.94
CA PRO A 204 -2.22 -19.33 19.26
C PRO A 204 -2.11 -19.07 17.74
N THR A 205 -3.21 -18.67 17.10
CA THR A 205 -3.26 -18.27 15.69
C THR A 205 -2.57 -16.92 15.49
N VAL A 206 -2.88 -15.93 16.36
CA VAL A 206 -2.24 -14.61 16.39
C VAL A 206 -0.71 -14.77 16.47
N ALA A 207 -0.23 -15.55 17.45
CA ALA A 207 1.20 -15.78 17.65
C ALA A 207 1.87 -16.48 16.47
N ALA A 208 1.21 -17.48 15.85
CA ALA A 208 1.74 -18.16 14.68
C ALA A 208 1.86 -17.20 13.48
N LEU A 209 0.79 -16.48 13.15
CA LEU A 209 0.76 -15.49 12.08
C LEU A 209 1.80 -14.37 12.29
N LEU A 210 1.89 -13.86 13.52
CA LEU A 210 2.86 -12.84 13.93
C LEU A 210 4.31 -13.32 13.75
N VAL A 211 4.66 -14.51 14.26
CA VAL A 211 6.03 -15.05 14.14
C VAL A 211 6.43 -15.21 12.67
N GLY A 212 5.53 -15.72 11.83
CA GLY A 212 5.75 -15.79 10.38
C GLY A 212 5.99 -14.42 9.76
N GLY A 213 5.12 -13.45 10.06
CA GLY A 213 5.19 -12.11 9.50
C GLY A 213 6.41 -11.32 9.96
N LEU A 214 6.83 -11.42 11.23
CA LEU A 214 8.04 -10.76 11.75
C LEU A 214 9.31 -11.19 11.02
N ILE A 215 9.41 -12.47 10.63
CA ILE A 215 10.54 -12.99 9.84
C ILE A 215 10.51 -12.43 8.40
N ALA A 216 9.31 -12.31 7.81
CA ALA A 216 9.11 -11.88 6.44
C ALA A 216 9.21 -10.36 6.23
N ALA A 217 8.74 -9.54 7.18
CA ALA A 217 8.67 -8.08 7.10
C ALA A 217 9.95 -7.39 6.58
N PRO A 218 11.16 -7.63 7.12
CA PRO A 218 12.38 -6.97 6.63
C PRO A 218 12.77 -7.42 5.21
N LEU A 219 12.50 -8.69 4.84
CA LEU A 219 12.74 -9.20 3.50
C LEU A 219 11.75 -8.61 2.49
N ALA A 220 10.47 -8.50 2.87
CA ALA A 220 9.40 -7.94 2.05
C ALA A 220 9.69 -6.47 1.65
N ALA A 221 10.07 -5.64 2.63
CA ALA A 221 10.36 -4.21 2.42
C ALA A 221 11.54 -3.94 1.47
N TRP A 222 12.51 -4.87 1.40
CA TRP A 222 13.58 -4.86 0.38
C TRP A 222 13.03 -5.31 -0.99
N LEU A 223 12.24 -6.38 -0.99
CA LEU A 223 11.75 -7.08 -2.17
C LEU A 223 10.80 -6.24 -3.06
N VAL A 224 10.15 -5.20 -2.50
CA VAL A 224 9.39 -4.14 -3.21
C VAL A 224 10.05 -3.66 -4.50
N ARG A 225 11.40 -3.58 -4.50
CA ARG A 225 12.19 -3.01 -5.60
C ARG A 225 12.34 -3.98 -6.79
N ILE A 226 12.02 -5.25 -6.60
CA ILE A 226 12.35 -6.36 -7.50
C ILE A 226 11.08 -7.08 -7.97
N VAL A 227 10.09 -7.24 -7.09
CA VAL A 227 8.93 -8.11 -7.33
C VAL A 227 7.95 -7.53 -8.38
N PRO A 228 7.52 -8.33 -9.38
CA PRO A 228 6.54 -7.90 -10.37
C PRO A 228 5.13 -7.95 -9.78
N ALA A 229 4.69 -6.81 -9.23
CA ALA A 229 3.37 -6.66 -8.58
C ALA A 229 2.18 -7.20 -9.40
N GLN A 230 2.26 -7.12 -10.73
CA GLN A 230 1.24 -7.65 -11.64
C GLN A 230 1.02 -9.17 -11.51
N LEU A 231 2.08 -9.95 -11.32
CA LEU A 231 1.96 -11.40 -11.23
C LEU A 231 1.46 -11.84 -9.85
N LEU A 232 2.02 -11.29 -8.77
CA LEU A 232 1.58 -11.65 -7.42
C LEU A 232 0.15 -11.16 -7.18
N GLY A 233 -0.20 -9.94 -7.57
CA GLY A 233 -1.56 -9.41 -7.42
C GLY A 233 -2.62 -10.22 -8.17
N ALA A 234 -2.30 -10.72 -9.37
CA ALA A 234 -3.18 -11.63 -10.11
C ALA A 234 -3.21 -13.05 -9.50
N ALA A 235 -2.09 -13.57 -8.99
CA ALA A 235 -2.06 -14.86 -8.29
C ALA A 235 -2.91 -14.82 -7.01
N VAL A 236 -2.64 -13.87 -6.13
CA VAL A 236 -3.30 -13.69 -4.83
C VAL A 236 -4.79 -13.40 -5.00
N GLY A 237 -5.16 -12.49 -5.92
CA GLY A 237 -6.57 -12.21 -6.22
C GLY A 237 -7.36 -13.45 -6.64
N GLY A 238 -6.76 -14.34 -7.43
CA GLY A 238 -7.41 -15.59 -7.86
C GLY A 238 -7.54 -16.64 -6.77
N VAL A 239 -6.54 -16.78 -5.90
CA VAL A 239 -6.65 -17.62 -4.70
C VAL A 239 -7.83 -17.17 -3.85
N ILE A 240 -7.89 -15.87 -3.53
CA ILE A 240 -8.96 -15.27 -2.70
C ILE A 240 -10.34 -15.45 -3.34
N VAL A 241 -10.45 -15.26 -4.65
CA VAL A 241 -11.71 -15.47 -5.40
C VAL A 241 -12.18 -16.92 -5.29
N LEU A 242 -11.30 -17.90 -5.53
CA LEU A 242 -11.68 -19.32 -5.51
C LEU A 242 -12.02 -19.84 -4.10
N THR A 243 -11.30 -19.38 -3.07
CA THR A 243 -11.56 -19.77 -1.69
C THR A 243 -12.86 -19.17 -1.15
N ASN A 244 -13.11 -17.88 -1.39
CA ASN A 244 -14.32 -17.20 -0.87
C ASN A 244 -15.58 -17.52 -1.70
N ALA A 245 -15.43 -17.86 -2.99
CA ALA A 245 -16.51 -18.45 -3.78
C ALA A 245 -17.11 -19.70 -3.11
N ARG A 246 -16.33 -20.46 -2.34
CA ARG A 246 -16.82 -21.63 -1.59
C ARG A 246 -17.93 -21.26 -0.61
N THR A 247 -17.72 -20.19 0.13
CA THR A 247 -18.66 -19.70 1.14
C THR A 247 -19.90 -19.15 0.45
N LEU A 248 -19.73 -18.37 -0.63
CA LEU A 248 -20.81 -17.75 -1.39
C LEU A 248 -21.71 -18.78 -2.11
N VAL A 249 -21.12 -19.77 -2.78
CA VAL A 249 -21.85 -20.87 -3.45
C VAL A 249 -22.66 -21.69 -2.44
N ARG A 250 -22.10 -21.94 -1.25
CA ARG A 250 -22.80 -22.63 -0.16
C ARG A 250 -23.93 -21.81 0.44
N SER A 251 -23.74 -20.51 0.67
CA SER A 251 -24.79 -19.62 1.20
C SER A 251 -25.90 -19.33 0.20
N ALA A 252 -25.66 -19.57 -1.09
CA ALA A 252 -26.64 -19.41 -2.17
C ALA A 252 -27.35 -20.72 -2.55
N GLU A 253 -27.13 -21.80 -1.79
CA GLU A 253 -27.77 -23.13 -1.98
C GLU A 253 -27.66 -23.65 -3.42
N LEU A 254 -26.53 -23.36 -4.09
CA LEU A 254 -26.28 -23.73 -5.48
C LEU A 254 -25.87 -25.20 -5.62
N ASP A 255 -26.87 -26.08 -5.54
CA ASP A 255 -26.70 -27.52 -5.65
C ASP A 255 -26.40 -28.03 -7.08
N GLY A 256 -25.92 -29.28 -7.14
CA GLY A 256 -25.69 -30.00 -8.40
C GLY A 256 -24.57 -29.42 -9.27
N PRO A 257 -24.71 -29.37 -10.60
CA PRO A 257 -23.63 -28.98 -11.52
C PRO A 257 -23.30 -27.48 -11.49
N ALA A 258 -24.14 -26.64 -10.87
CA ALA A 258 -23.95 -25.20 -10.80
C ALA A 258 -22.66 -24.81 -10.05
N GLY A 259 -22.40 -25.42 -8.89
CA GLY A 259 -21.18 -25.20 -8.11
C GLY A 259 -19.90 -25.47 -8.91
N PRO A 260 -19.70 -26.69 -9.46
CA PRO A 260 -18.57 -27.00 -10.34
C PRO A 260 -18.44 -26.08 -11.56
N ALA A 261 -19.55 -25.68 -12.19
CA ALA A 261 -19.53 -24.75 -13.31
C ALA A 261 -19.02 -23.34 -12.92
N VAL A 262 -19.48 -22.81 -11.78
CA VAL A 262 -18.97 -21.54 -11.23
C VAL A 262 -17.45 -21.65 -10.96
N TYR A 263 -17.01 -22.75 -10.35
CA TYR A 263 -15.58 -22.98 -10.11
C TYR A 263 -14.75 -23.04 -11.40
N ALA A 264 -15.24 -23.72 -12.44
CA ALA A 264 -14.58 -23.80 -13.74
C ALA A 264 -14.46 -22.41 -14.40
N LEU A 265 -15.53 -21.60 -14.35
CA LEU A 265 -15.53 -20.23 -14.87
C LEU A 265 -14.55 -19.32 -14.11
N LEU A 266 -14.51 -19.40 -12.78
CA LEU A 266 -13.57 -18.63 -11.96
C LEU A 266 -12.11 -19.05 -12.20
N ALA A 267 -11.85 -20.35 -12.34
CA ALA A 267 -10.51 -20.87 -12.66
C ALA A 267 -10.04 -20.44 -14.06
N ALA A 268 -10.93 -20.47 -15.07
CA ALA A 268 -10.66 -19.96 -16.40
C ALA A 268 -10.41 -18.45 -16.40
N GLY A 269 -11.20 -17.68 -15.64
CA GLY A 269 -11.02 -16.24 -15.43
C GLY A 269 -9.69 -15.91 -14.76
N TRP A 270 -9.26 -16.70 -13.76
CA TRP A 270 -7.96 -16.55 -13.12
C TRP A 270 -6.80 -16.85 -14.08
N LEU A 271 -6.88 -17.94 -14.84
CA LEU A 271 -5.87 -18.29 -15.85
C LEU A 271 -5.75 -17.18 -16.92
N ALA A 272 -6.89 -16.65 -17.39
CA ALA A 272 -6.91 -15.52 -18.31
C ALA A 272 -6.27 -14.27 -17.69
N ALA A 273 -6.58 -13.94 -16.43
CA ALA A 273 -5.98 -12.83 -15.71
C ALA A 273 -4.45 -12.99 -15.53
N LEU A 274 -3.95 -14.20 -15.24
CA LEU A 274 -2.52 -14.51 -15.17
C LEU A 274 -1.83 -14.33 -16.53
N VAL A 275 -2.42 -14.85 -17.62
CA VAL A 275 -1.91 -14.65 -18.99
C VAL A 275 -1.88 -13.18 -19.37
N LEU A 276 -2.91 -12.41 -19.01
CA LEU A 276 -2.96 -10.97 -19.24
C LEU A 276 -1.95 -10.21 -18.38
N ALA A 277 -1.75 -10.59 -17.12
CA ALA A 277 -0.72 -10.01 -16.24
C ALA A 277 0.70 -10.26 -16.77
N VAL A 278 1.01 -11.48 -17.25
CA VAL A 278 2.28 -11.79 -17.94
C VAL A 278 2.46 -10.94 -19.20
N ARG A 279 1.41 -10.80 -20.02
CA ARG A 279 1.43 -9.94 -21.21
C ARG A 279 1.64 -8.46 -20.86
N ALA A 280 0.98 -7.96 -19.81
CA ALA A 280 1.11 -6.59 -19.32
C ALA A 280 2.53 -6.31 -18.79
N LEU A 281 3.06 -7.21 -17.96
CA LEU A 281 4.44 -7.13 -17.46
C LEU A 281 5.46 -7.11 -18.61
N ARG A 282 5.36 -8.04 -19.57
CA ARG A 282 6.24 -8.09 -20.75
C ARG A 282 6.17 -6.81 -21.58
N ARG A 283 4.97 -6.21 -21.74
CA ARG A 283 4.82 -4.90 -22.41
C ARG A 283 5.51 -3.78 -21.63
N THR A 284 5.33 -3.70 -20.31
CA THR A 284 6.01 -2.70 -19.47
C THR A 284 7.54 -2.83 -19.53
N HIS A 285 8.09 -4.05 -19.55
CA HIS A 285 9.52 -4.25 -19.73
C HIS A 285 10.02 -3.82 -21.12
N ARG A 286 9.28 -4.12 -22.20
CA ARG A 286 9.63 -3.68 -23.55
C ARG A 286 9.66 -2.16 -23.68
N VAL A 287 8.61 -1.47 -23.25
CA VAL A 287 8.53 0.01 -23.29
C VAL A 287 9.66 0.65 -22.47
N ARG A 288 10.05 0.07 -21.32
CA ARG A 288 11.20 0.54 -20.54
C ARG A 288 12.53 0.32 -21.26
N ALA A 289 12.72 -0.82 -21.93
CA ALA A 289 13.92 -1.10 -22.71
C ALA A 289 14.03 -0.19 -23.94
N GLU A 290 12.92 0.03 -24.65
CA GLU A 290 12.81 0.95 -25.78
C GLU A 290 13.15 2.39 -25.34
N ALA A 291 12.60 2.86 -24.23
CA ALA A 291 12.91 4.18 -23.67
C ALA A 291 14.38 4.32 -23.22
N ALA A 292 14.96 3.28 -22.61
CA ALA A 292 16.37 3.26 -22.22
C ALA A 292 17.30 3.27 -23.44
N ASN A 293 16.94 2.57 -24.52
CA ASN A 293 17.70 2.55 -25.78
C ASN A 293 17.56 3.84 -26.60
N ALA A 294 16.48 4.61 -26.41
CA ALA A 294 16.27 5.90 -27.08
C ALA A 294 17.01 7.06 -26.41
N ALA A 295 17.28 6.98 -25.10
CA ALA A 295 17.92 8.06 -24.35
C ALA A 295 19.32 8.50 -24.86
N PRO A 296 20.22 7.60 -25.31
CA PRO A 296 21.52 7.98 -25.87
C PRO A 296 21.42 8.77 -27.18
N ALA A 297 20.39 8.53 -27.99
CA ALA A 297 20.25 9.16 -29.31
C ALA A 297 19.89 10.66 -29.24
N LEU A 298 19.34 11.11 -28.11
CA LEU A 298 19.01 12.52 -27.84
C LEU A 298 20.17 13.30 -27.16
N ALA A 299 21.27 12.61 -26.83
CA ALA A 299 22.43 13.18 -26.15
C ALA A 299 23.67 13.30 -27.07
N ALA A 300 23.53 13.04 -28.37
CA ALA A 300 24.59 13.29 -29.34
C ALA A 300 24.85 14.81 -29.43
N PRO A 301 26.10 15.29 -29.30
CA PRO A 301 26.40 16.71 -29.38
C PRO A 301 26.11 17.24 -30.78
N ALA A 302 25.36 18.34 -30.85
CA ALA A 302 25.12 19.07 -32.09
C ALA A 302 26.37 19.91 -32.46
N ASP A 303 27.44 19.23 -32.86
CA ASP A 303 28.72 19.88 -33.20
C ASP A 303 29.40 19.27 -34.44
N VAL A 304 28.73 19.38 -35.59
CA VAL A 304 29.33 19.26 -36.93
C VAL A 304 28.63 20.23 -37.91
N ALA A 305 28.64 21.53 -37.62
CA ALA A 305 28.07 22.55 -38.52
C ALA A 305 28.68 23.97 -38.38
N ALA A 306 29.97 24.08 -38.03
CA ALA A 306 30.66 25.37 -37.93
C ALA A 306 32.08 25.34 -38.56
N GLY A 307 32.22 24.66 -39.70
CA GLY A 307 33.43 24.72 -40.53
C GLY A 307 33.29 25.73 -41.67
N ASN A 308 34.30 26.59 -41.83
CA ASN A 308 34.52 27.55 -42.92
C ASN A 308 33.69 28.86 -42.92
N ALA A 309 34.23 29.88 -42.25
CA ALA A 309 34.25 31.25 -42.75
C ALA A 309 35.65 31.86 -42.51
N VAL A 310 36.20 32.57 -43.50
CA VAL A 310 37.62 32.95 -43.58
C VAL A 310 37.89 34.36 -43.03
N ALA A 311 39.15 34.58 -42.63
CA ALA A 311 39.68 35.77 -41.98
C ALA A 311 39.51 37.13 -42.69
N ALA A 312 39.25 38.16 -41.86
CA ALA A 312 39.83 39.51 -41.85
C ALA A 312 39.43 40.12 -40.48
N GLY A 313 40.25 40.78 -39.66
CA GLY A 313 41.48 41.55 -39.89
C GLY A 313 41.27 42.96 -39.30
N HIS A 314 42.25 43.46 -38.53
CA HIS A 314 42.45 44.81 -37.96
C HIS A 314 42.60 44.87 -36.42
N ALA A 315 43.45 45.79 -35.96
CA ALA A 315 44.01 45.88 -34.61
C ALA A 315 43.86 47.29 -34.00
N GLY A 316 43.95 47.42 -32.67
CA GLY A 316 44.08 48.72 -32.00
C GLY A 316 43.39 48.79 -30.61
N PRO A 317 44.03 49.29 -29.52
CA PRO A 317 43.52 49.06 -28.16
C PRO A 317 43.18 50.32 -27.33
N ALA A 318 42.35 50.13 -26.29
CA ALA A 318 42.17 51.01 -25.12
C ALA A 318 41.42 50.20 -24.00
N VAL A 319 41.50 50.39 -22.68
CA VAL A 319 42.44 50.94 -21.66
C VAL A 319 41.56 51.19 -20.40
N VAL A 320 41.95 50.65 -19.22
CA VAL A 320 41.48 51.05 -17.83
C VAL A 320 39.99 50.76 -17.47
N ALA A 321 39.54 50.41 -16.24
CA ALA A 321 40.08 50.12 -14.90
C ALA A 321 39.25 48.95 -14.29
N ALA A 322 39.74 48.02 -13.45
CA ALA A 322 40.21 48.11 -12.06
C ALA A 322 39.13 48.38 -10.96
N ALA A 323 38.92 47.36 -10.10
CA ALA A 323 38.67 47.40 -8.63
C ALA A 323 37.30 47.91 -8.09
N SER A 324 36.78 47.49 -6.91
CA SER A 324 37.22 46.49 -5.89
C SER A 324 36.06 46.01 -4.99
N ALA A 325 36.32 44.95 -4.21
CA ALA A 325 35.43 44.18 -3.33
C ALA A 325 34.91 44.83 -2.03
N SER A 326 33.99 44.11 -1.34
CA SER A 326 33.71 44.09 0.13
C SER A 326 33.10 45.35 0.78
N ALA A 327 32.43 45.31 1.95
CA ALA A 327 31.67 44.29 2.71
C ALA A 327 30.84 45.02 3.81
N PHE A 328 29.96 44.29 4.52
CA PHE A 328 29.30 44.59 5.81
C PHE A 328 29.50 45.97 6.49
N ASP A 329 28.39 46.59 6.92
CA ASP A 329 28.20 46.87 8.37
C ASP A 329 26.71 47.01 8.76
N ASP A 330 26.40 46.73 10.02
CA ASP A 330 25.09 46.91 10.68
C ASP A 330 25.04 48.25 11.46
N ALA A 331 23.91 48.96 11.44
CA ALA A 331 23.55 49.88 12.54
C ALA A 331 22.07 50.34 12.49
N VAL A 332 21.34 50.13 13.59
CA VAL A 332 20.06 50.78 13.90
C VAL A 332 20.28 51.83 15.00
N PRO A 333 19.85 53.08 14.82
CA PRO A 333 19.74 54.06 15.90
C PRO A 333 18.27 54.47 16.17
N GLY A 334 17.93 54.83 17.41
CA GLY A 334 16.65 55.50 17.69
C GLY A 334 16.00 55.24 19.06
N GLU A 335 16.74 55.45 20.16
CA GLU A 335 16.20 55.51 21.52
C GLU A 335 15.44 56.83 21.77
N LEU A 336 14.35 56.80 22.55
CA LEU A 336 13.91 57.93 23.39
C LEU A 336 12.96 57.48 24.52
N ALA A 337 13.31 57.80 25.77
CA ALA A 337 12.50 57.69 26.99
C ALA A 337 11.46 58.85 27.09
N VAL A 338 10.64 59.12 28.11
CA VAL A 338 10.42 58.65 29.50
C VAL A 338 8.89 58.78 29.79
N THR A 339 8.19 57.86 30.45
CA THR A 339 7.95 57.72 31.92
C THR A 339 7.09 56.43 32.14
N GLY A 340 6.74 55.92 33.33
CA GLY A 340 6.92 56.37 34.73
C GLY A 340 5.59 56.68 35.45
N THR A 341 4.88 55.66 35.95
CA THR A 341 4.07 55.64 37.21
C THR A 341 3.38 54.27 37.37
N ALA A 342 2.89 53.95 38.57
CA ALA A 342 2.51 52.59 38.97
C ALA A 342 1.05 52.47 39.46
N ASN A 343 0.59 51.21 39.51
CA ASN A 343 -0.46 50.69 40.42
C ASN A 343 -1.94 50.96 40.00
N PRO A 344 -2.94 50.28 40.60
CA PRO A 344 -3.38 48.98 40.08
C PRO A 344 -4.92 48.84 39.92
N ARG A 345 -5.35 47.73 39.30
CA ARG A 345 -6.59 46.99 39.63
C ARG A 345 -6.56 45.60 39.00
#